data_AF-A0A7Y1TB27-F1
#
_entry.id   AF-A0A7Y1TB27-F1
#
_cell.length_a   1.000
_cell.length_b   1.000
_cell.length_c   1.000
_cell.angle_alpha   90.00
_cell.angle_beta   90.00
_cell.angle_gamma   90.00
#
_symmetry.space_group_name_H-M   'P 1'
#
loop_
_entity.id
_entity.type
_entity.pdbx_description
1 polymer ?
#
loop_
_entity_poly.entity_id
_entity_poly.type
_entity_poly.pdbx_seq_one_letter_code
_entity_poly.pdbx_strand_id
1 'polypeptide(L)'
;TNTSSIREAHAHLANGGTLLLFPAGKVATYDFSRRKVRDHPWNRFAGSLLRKTGASVLPVYVNAYNSRLFYALSLLHPMLRTAMLPRELANKHRQRLQMITGELIQAREFRHMGSDESVTTSLRLATELLKPNGAALKKSSRLQFSPLASSLVDKPASASDALRLQIQRQLLQLEKSRLVSTDTYDVYVAPFEQLGLLKDEIGVAREATFRAAGEGTGNSSDIDRFDPHYLHLFCWDKQHSRVVGGYRLGRVKEIVAKQGLDSLYARTLYAFDEAYIEKLGNPLELGRSFVHPDYQRKPAALDLLWRGVGRYIAKHPEFNFLFGAVSISNEHSDMARALISECMLESFQAEQHYLQDVEPLAPLEVSGKAWD
;
A
#
# COMPACT_ATOMS: atom_id res chain seq x y z
N THR A 1 -5.65 44.10 -2.91
CA THR A 1 -5.82 42.67 -3.23
C THR A 1 -4.56 42.20 -3.95
N ASN A 2 -3.94 41.11 -3.50
CA ASN A 2 -2.57 40.67 -3.84
C ASN A 2 -2.41 40.08 -5.28
N THR A 3 -3.13 40.61 -6.27
CA THR A 3 -3.19 40.06 -7.64
C THR A 3 -1.86 40.15 -8.39
N SER A 4 -1.08 41.20 -8.14
CA SER A 4 0.28 41.36 -8.73
C SER A 4 1.21 40.24 -8.26
N SER A 5 1.26 39.99 -6.95
CA SER A 5 2.11 38.98 -6.32
C SER A 5 1.73 37.56 -6.75
N ILE A 6 0.43 37.30 -6.98
CA ILE A 6 -0.04 36.01 -7.52
C ILE A 6 0.46 35.79 -8.95
N ARG A 7 0.40 36.82 -9.81
CA ARG A 7 0.90 36.73 -11.19
C ARG A 7 2.41 36.50 -11.23
N GLU A 8 3.15 37.19 -10.37
CA GLU A 8 4.58 37.02 -10.22
C GLU A 8 4.96 35.60 -9.78
N ALA A 9 4.25 35.04 -8.79
CA ALA A 9 4.45 33.67 -8.34
C ALA A 9 4.22 32.64 -9.47
N HIS A 10 3.18 32.83 -10.29
CA HIS A 10 2.93 31.98 -11.46
C HIS A 10 4.04 32.10 -12.51
N ALA A 11 4.46 33.33 -12.85
CA ALA A 11 5.51 33.57 -13.83
C ALA A 11 6.86 32.99 -13.38
N HIS A 12 7.20 33.15 -12.09
CA HIS A 12 8.43 32.60 -11.51
C HIS A 12 8.49 31.08 -11.64
N LEU A 13 7.40 30.38 -11.29
CA LEU A 13 7.34 28.92 -11.44
C LEU A 13 7.35 28.48 -12.91
N ALA A 14 6.66 29.21 -13.80
CA ALA A 14 6.67 28.92 -15.23
C ALA A 14 8.08 29.05 -15.85
N ASN A 15 8.91 29.94 -15.31
CA ASN A 15 10.31 30.12 -15.71
C ASN A 15 11.28 29.10 -15.05
N GLY A 16 10.77 28.05 -14.40
CA GLY A 16 11.60 27.05 -13.71
C GLY A 16 12.12 27.49 -12.34
N GLY A 17 11.60 28.59 -11.80
CA GLY A 17 11.93 29.07 -10.46
C GLY A 17 11.38 28.16 -9.36
N THR A 18 11.92 28.31 -8.15
CA THR A 18 11.43 27.62 -6.94
C THR A 18 10.72 28.60 -6.02
N LEU A 19 9.59 28.19 -5.44
CA LEU A 19 8.79 29.00 -4.52
C LEU A 19 8.55 28.26 -3.20
N LEU A 20 8.90 28.89 -2.08
CA LEU A 20 8.49 28.45 -0.75
C LEU A 20 7.14 29.07 -0.39
N LEU A 21 6.16 28.24 -0.04
CA LEU A 21 4.79 28.68 0.27
C LEU A 21 4.38 28.22 1.66
N PHE A 22 3.73 29.12 2.42
CA PHE A 22 3.03 28.82 3.67
C PHE A 22 1.52 28.93 3.46
N PRO A 23 0.81 27.86 3.07
CA PRO A 23 -0.53 27.99 2.49
C PRO A 23 -1.61 28.44 3.47
N ALA A 24 -1.39 28.26 4.77
CA ALA A 24 -2.29 28.76 5.82
C ALA A 24 -2.27 30.30 5.96
N GLY A 25 -1.19 30.97 5.53
CA GLY A 25 -1.00 32.42 5.64
C GLY A 25 -0.94 32.97 7.08
N LYS A 26 -0.97 32.09 8.09
CA LYS A 26 -0.99 32.41 9.52
C LYS A 26 -0.25 31.31 10.28
N VAL A 27 0.33 31.68 11.43
CA VAL A 27 0.97 30.72 12.34
C VAL A 27 -0.06 29.83 13.04
N ALA A 28 0.31 28.57 13.26
CA ALA A 28 -0.51 27.58 13.97
C ALA A 28 -1.01 28.08 15.33
N THR A 29 -2.26 27.75 15.67
CA THR A 29 -2.90 28.13 16.94
C THR A 29 -3.43 26.91 17.67
N TYR A 30 -3.71 27.07 18.96
CA TYR A 30 -4.31 26.02 19.76
C TYR A 30 -5.78 25.81 19.38
N ASP A 31 -6.12 24.60 18.96
CA ASP A 31 -7.49 24.16 18.70
C ASP A 31 -8.03 23.47 19.96
N PHE A 32 -9.07 24.06 20.57
CA PHE A 32 -9.69 23.56 21.80
C PHE A 32 -10.47 22.26 21.60
N SER A 33 -11.15 22.12 20.47
CA SER A 33 -11.97 20.94 20.17
C SER A 33 -11.11 19.68 20.09
N ARG A 34 -9.87 19.82 19.58
CA ARG A 34 -8.93 18.69 19.43
C ARG A 34 -7.74 18.73 20.39
N ARG A 35 -7.70 19.70 21.32
CA ARG A 35 -6.63 19.94 22.31
C ARG A 35 -5.22 19.88 21.73
N LYS A 36 -5.02 20.46 20.53
CA LYS A 36 -3.75 20.40 19.78
C LYS A 36 -3.47 21.72 19.06
N VAL A 37 -2.19 22.05 18.90
CA VAL A 37 -1.76 23.14 18.03
C VAL A 37 -1.87 22.66 16.58
N ARG A 38 -2.64 23.36 15.74
CA ARG A 38 -2.83 23.05 14.31
C ARG A 38 -2.72 24.30 13.45
N ASP A 39 -2.34 24.09 12.20
CA ASP A 39 -2.42 25.12 11.17
C ASP A 39 -3.88 25.43 10.83
N HIS A 40 -4.12 26.70 10.51
CA HIS A 40 -5.37 27.15 9.92
C HIS A 40 -5.62 26.45 8.56
N PRO A 41 -6.88 26.42 8.07
CA PRO A 41 -7.19 25.90 6.74
C PRO A 41 -6.29 26.51 5.67
N TRP A 42 -5.69 25.64 4.86
CA TRP A 42 -4.82 26.06 3.76
C TRP A 42 -5.64 26.69 2.64
N ASN A 43 -5.12 27.76 2.05
CA ASN A 43 -5.79 28.45 0.94
C ASN A 43 -5.69 27.62 -0.35
N ARG A 44 -6.79 27.53 -1.12
CA ARG A 44 -6.86 26.87 -2.43
C ARG A 44 -5.79 27.30 -3.44
N PHE A 45 -5.18 28.46 -3.21
CA PHE A 45 -4.08 29.00 -4.01
C PHE A 45 -2.94 27.99 -4.21
N ALA A 46 -2.60 27.17 -3.20
CA ALA A 46 -1.56 26.15 -3.35
C ALA A 46 -1.91 25.13 -4.44
N GLY A 47 -3.14 24.61 -4.43
CA GLY A 47 -3.63 23.71 -5.47
C GLY A 47 -3.76 24.38 -6.83
N SER A 48 -4.22 25.64 -6.87
CA SER A 48 -4.30 26.42 -8.11
C SER A 48 -2.94 26.63 -8.78
N LEU A 49 -1.91 26.87 -7.96
CA LEU A 49 -0.54 27.06 -8.40
C LEU A 49 0.01 25.78 -9.04
N LEU A 50 -0.15 24.65 -8.36
CA LEU A 50 0.24 23.33 -8.87
C LEU A 50 -0.47 23.01 -10.19
N ARG A 51 -1.80 23.12 -10.24
CA ARG A 51 -2.58 22.75 -11.43
C ARG A 51 -2.27 23.60 -12.65
N LYS A 52 -2.03 24.90 -12.47
CA LYS A 52 -1.74 25.83 -13.58
C LYS A 52 -0.31 25.77 -14.08
N THR A 53 0.65 25.51 -13.20
CA THR A 53 2.09 25.53 -13.56
C THR A 53 2.64 24.15 -13.86
N GLY A 54 1.98 23.08 -13.39
CA GLY A 54 2.50 21.71 -13.51
C GLY A 54 3.74 21.45 -12.64
N ALA A 55 4.06 22.36 -11.71
CA ALA A 55 5.24 22.25 -10.86
C ALA A 55 5.18 21.03 -9.93
N SER A 56 6.34 20.46 -9.62
CA SER A 56 6.49 19.46 -8.57
C SER A 56 6.49 20.13 -7.19
N VAL A 57 5.95 19.45 -6.17
CA VAL A 57 5.82 19.98 -4.81
C VAL A 57 6.59 19.10 -3.82
N LEU A 58 7.42 19.72 -3.00
CA LEU A 58 8.12 19.07 -1.90
C LEU A 58 7.45 19.46 -0.56
N PRO A 59 6.74 18.56 0.12
CA PRO A 59 6.14 18.84 1.41
C PRO A 59 7.21 18.95 2.49
N VAL A 60 7.10 19.97 3.34
CA VAL A 60 8.04 20.23 4.45
C VAL A 60 7.24 20.48 5.73
N TYR A 61 7.40 19.58 6.69
CA TYR A 61 6.84 19.73 8.03
C TYR A 61 7.85 20.38 8.97
N VAL A 62 7.43 21.45 9.65
CA VAL A 62 8.27 22.16 10.63
C VAL A 62 7.82 21.77 12.03
N ASN A 63 8.62 20.97 12.72
CA ASN A 63 8.36 20.57 14.10
C ASN A 63 8.85 21.67 15.07
N ALA A 64 8.09 22.76 15.16
CA ALA A 64 8.42 23.88 16.03
C ALA A 64 7.18 24.48 16.68
N TYR A 65 7.34 24.91 17.93
CA TYR A 65 6.30 25.56 18.72
C TYR A 65 6.74 26.98 19.10
N ASN A 66 5.78 27.89 19.24
CA ASN A 66 6.01 29.20 19.85
C ASN A 66 5.98 29.09 21.38
N SER A 67 6.33 30.17 22.08
CA SER A 67 6.33 30.18 23.54
C SER A 67 4.94 29.90 24.13
N ARG A 68 4.89 29.39 25.38
CA ARG A 68 3.61 29.20 26.09
C ARG A 68 2.83 30.51 26.24
N LEU A 69 3.55 31.63 26.38
CA LEU A 69 2.97 32.98 26.44
C LEU A 69 2.32 33.38 25.12
N PHE A 70 2.94 33.05 23.99
CA PHE A 70 2.34 33.26 22.67
C PHE A 70 1.00 32.53 22.53
N TYR A 71 0.94 31.27 22.95
CA TYR A 71 -0.31 30.51 22.92
C TYR A 71 -1.34 31.07 23.90
N ALA A 72 -0.95 31.41 25.13
CA ALA A 72 -1.85 32.04 26.11
C ALA A 72 -2.45 33.37 25.60
N LEU A 73 -1.63 34.23 24.99
CA LEU A 73 -2.09 35.51 24.44
C LEU A 73 -2.88 35.36 23.14
N SER A 74 -2.63 34.30 22.37
CA SER A 74 -3.45 33.97 21.21
C SER A 74 -4.88 33.58 21.58
N LEU A 75 -5.10 33.11 22.82
CA LEU A 75 -6.43 32.87 23.38
C LEU A 75 -7.13 34.17 23.80
N LEU A 76 -6.35 35.19 24.20
CA LEU A 76 -6.87 36.46 24.71
C LEU A 76 -7.29 37.40 23.57
N HIS A 77 -6.45 37.62 22.55
CA HIS A 77 -6.84 38.46 21.40
C HIS A 77 -5.95 38.26 20.15
N PRO A 78 -6.51 38.22 18.92
CA PRO A 78 -5.75 38.05 17.68
C PRO A 78 -4.66 39.11 17.42
N MET A 79 -4.84 40.35 17.88
CA MET A 79 -3.83 41.42 17.70
C MET A 79 -2.64 41.28 18.65
N LEU A 80 -2.85 40.82 19.88
CA LEU A 80 -1.77 40.56 20.84
C LEU A 80 -0.85 39.45 20.32
N ARG A 81 -1.43 38.44 19.67
CA ARG A 81 -0.69 37.39 18.94
C ARG A 81 0.21 37.99 17.86
N THR A 82 -0.32 38.86 17.01
CA THR A 82 0.45 39.47 15.90
C THR A 82 1.58 40.36 16.45
N ALA A 83 1.33 41.10 17.52
CA ALA A 83 2.33 41.94 18.19
C ALA A 83 3.49 41.13 18.82
N MET A 84 3.26 39.85 19.15
CA MET A 84 4.29 38.96 19.71
C MET A 84 5.21 38.33 18.66
N LEU A 85 4.86 38.34 17.37
CA LEU A 85 5.66 37.70 16.32
C LEU A 85 7.13 38.17 16.27
N PRO A 86 7.45 39.48 16.42
CA PRO A 86 8.84 39.93 16.46
C PRO A 86 9.64 39.31 17.62
N ARG A 87 8.98 39.14 18.78
CA ARG A 87 9.61 38.55 19.97
C ARG A 87 9.81 37.04 19.82
N GLU A 88 8.85 36.33 19.24
CA GLU A 88 9.01 34.90 18.93
C GLU A 88 10.13 34.67 17.93
N LEU A 89 10.26 35.54 16.92
CA LEU A 89 11.37 35.49 15.96
C LEU A 89 12.72 35.73 16.65
N ALA A 90 12.82 36.76 17.50
CA ALA A 90 14.05 37.08 18.22
C ALA A 90 14.48 35.94 19.18
N ASN A 91 13.52 35.30 19.87
CA ASN A 91 13.77 34.18 20.77
C ASN A 91 14.33 32.92 20.04
N LYS A 92 14.06 32.79 18.74
CA LYS A 92 14.45 31.61 17.96
C LYS A 92 15.84 31.69 17.33
N HIS A 93 16.58 32.79 17.49
CA HIS A 93 17.89 33.03 16.86
C HIS A 93 18.99 31.99 17.21
N ARG A 94 18.82 31.19 18.28
CA ARG A 94 19.76 30.12 18.67
C ARG A 94 19.13 28.74 18.79
N GLN A 95 17.88 28.58 18.36
CA GLN A 95 17.18 27.30 18.42
C GLN A 95 17.37 26.53 17.11
N ARG A 96 17.60 25.21 17.22
CA ARG A 96 17.58 24.31 16.07
C ARG A 96 16.13 23.93 15.77
N LEU A 97 15.62 24.37 14.62
CA LEU A 97 14.29 23.98 14.14
C LEU A 97 14.42 22.63 13.42
N GLN A 98 13.64 21.64 13.84
CA GLN A 98 13.59 20.37 13.14
C GLN A 98 12.61 20.49 11.97
N MET A 99 13.10 20.26 10.76
CA MET A 99 12.29 20.21 9.54
C MET A 99 12.35 18.79 8.98
N ILE A 100 11.22 18.28 8.53
CA ILE A 100 11.08 16.94 7.95
C ILE A 100 10.54 17.14 6.54
N THR A 101 11.28 16.65 5.56
CA THR A 101 10.92 16.73 4.14
C THR A 101 10.32 15.40 3.70
N GLY A 102 9.22 15.44 2.95
CA GLY A 102 8.66 14.25 2.32
C GLY A 102 9.22 14.00 0.93
N GLU A 103 8.52 13.16 0.16
CA GLU A 103 8.88 12.88 -1.23
C GLU A 103 8.37 13.95 -2.19
N LEU A 104 9.02 14.05 -3.36
CA LEU A 104 8.64 15.00 -4.40
C LEU A 104 7.35 14.54 -5.10
N ILE A 105 6.27 15.29 -4.89
CA ILE A 105 4.95 15.01 -5.45
C ILE A 105 4.84 15.67 -6.83
N GLN A 106 4.48 14.89 -7.85
CA GLN A 106 4.36 15.39 -9.22
C GLN A 106 2.93 15.88 -9.52
N ALA A 107 2.79 16.94 -10.31
CA ALA A 107 1.47 17.47 -10.68
C ALA A 107 0.56 16.44 -11.38
N ARG A 108 1.15 15.44 -12.04
CA ARG A 108 0.41 14.34 -12.70
C ARG A 108 -0.42 13.49 -11.74
N GLU A 109 -0.03 13.39 -10.47
CA GLU A 109 -0.72 12.59 -9.46
C GLU A 109 -2.10 13.16 -9.13
N PHE A 110 -2.30 14.45 -9.39
CA PHE A 110 -3.56 15.16 -9.11
C PHE A 110 -4.45 15.36 -10.33
N ARG A 111 -4.13 14.78 -11.49
CA ARG A 111 -4.89 14.97 -12.75
C ARG A 111 -6.36 14.61 -12.63
N HIS A 112 -6.67 13.62 -11.79
CA HIS A 112 -8.03 13.12 -11.60
C HIS A 112 -8.83 13.91 -10.56
N MET A 113 -8.21 14.86 -9.85
CA MET A 113 -8.90 15.69 -8.86
C MET A 113 -9.61 16.87 -9.52
N GLY A 114 -10.89 17.04 -9.20
CA GLY A 114 -11.75 18.04 -9.84
C GLY A 114 -11.55 19.49 -9.36
N SER A 115 -10.96 19.71 -8.18
CA SER A 115 -10.91 21.06 -7.56
C SER A 115 -9.54 21.44 -7.00
N ASP A 116 -9.22 22.74 -7.04
CA ASP A 116 -8.01 23.32 -6.44
C ASP A 116 -7.98 23.11 -4.91
N GLU A 117 -9.16 23.03 -4.29
CA GLU A 117 -9.35 22.79 -2.86
C GLU A 117 -8.97 21.35 -2.50
N SER A 118 -9.42 20.35 -3.25
CA SER A 118 -9.06 18.94 -3.05
C SER A 118 -7.54 18.71 -3.18
N VAL A 119 -6.91 19.36 -4.17
CA VAL A 119 -5.44 19.32 -4.32
C VAL A 119 -4.77 19.94 -3.10
N THR A 120 -5.23 21.11 -2.65
CA THR A 120 -4.69 21.78 -1.47
C THR A 120 -4.82 20.95 -0.21
N THR A 121 -5.98 20.31 0.00
CA THR A 121 -6.22 19.39 1.12
C THR A 121 -5.29 18.19 1.07
N SER A 122 -5.06 17.62 -0.12
CA SER A 122 -4.14 16.49 -0.29
C SER A 122 -2.68 16.88 0.01
N LEU A 123 -2.24 18.05 -0.45
CA LEU A 123 -0.91 18.59 -0.12
C LEU A 123 -0.76 18.86 1.39
N ARG A 124 -1.81 19.37 2.03
CA ARG A 124 -1.85 19.55 3.49
C ARG A 124 -1.72 18.20 4.19
N LEU A 125 -2.50 17.21 3.80
CA LEU A 125 -2.47 15.87 4.38
C LEU A 125 -1.08 15.24 4.23
N ALA A 126 -0.49 15.27 3.03
CA ALA A 126 0.88 14.80 2.79
C ALA A 126 1.91 15.47 3.71
N THR A 127 1.73 16.77 4.00
CA THR A 127 2.60 17.52 4.92
C THR A 127 2.34 17.17 6.38
N GLU A 128 1.08 17.01 6.80
CA GLU A 128 0.71 16.64 8.17
C GLU A 128 1.15 15.19 8.50
N LEU A 129 1.15 14.29 7.53
CA LEU A 129 1.61 12.90 7.67
C LEU A 129 3.12 12.77 7.95
N LEU A 130 3.92 13.82 7.66
CA LEU A 130 5.35 13.87 8.02
C LEU A 130 5.58 14.13 9.50
N LYS A 131 4.54 14.46 10.26
CA LYS A 131 4.66 14.76 11.68
C LYS A 131 5.24 13.54 12.41
N PRO A 132 6.32 13.71 13.19
CA PRO A 132 6.93 12.60 13.90
C PRO A 132 5.96 12.14 15.01
N ASN A 133 5.47 10.91 14.89
CA ASN A 133 4.74 10.27 15.98
C ASN A 133 5.73 9.91 17.08
N GLY A 134 5.42 10.23 18.34
CA GLY A 134 6.31 10.01 19.49
C GLY A 134 6.79 8.56 19.68
N ALA A 135 6.16 7.59 19.00
CA ALA A 135 6.55 6.18 18.98
C ALA A 135 7.56 5.81 17.86
N ALA A 136 7.71 6.62 16.82
CA ALA A 136 8.46 6.28 15.60
C ALA A 136 9.92 6.76 15.59
N LEU A 137 10.39 7.39 16.68
CA LEU A 137 11.82 7.58 16.94
C LEU A 137 12.41 6.38 17.71
N LYS A 138 11.91 5.16 17.48
CA LYS A 138 12.81 4.00 17.59
C LYS A 138 13.78 4.18 16.44
N LYS A 139 15.00 4.62 16.80
CA LYS A 139 16.20 4.68 15.97
C LYS A 139 15.97 3.82 14.74
N SER A 140 15.97 4.43 13.55
CA SER A 140 16.49 3.76 12.37
C SER A 140 17.76 3.09 12.87
N SER A 141 17.66 1.79 13.17
CA SER A 141 18.81 0.98 13.41
C SER A 141 19.59 1.24 12.14
N ARG A 142 20.79 1.79 12.31
CA ARG A 142 21.83 1.56 11.32
C ARG A 142 21.67 0.09 10.98
N LEU A 143 21.15 -0.19 9.80
CA LEU A 143 21.16 -1.51 9.22
C LEU A 143 22.65 -1.82 9.20
N GLN A 144 23.11 -2.51 10.25
CA GLN A 144 24.34 -3.26 10.18
C GLN A 144 24.01 -4.33 9.16
N PHE A 145 24.25 -3.98 7.90
CA PHE A 145 24.49 -4.94 6.85
C PHE A 145 25.63 -5.80 7.38
N SER A 146 25.29 -6.91 8.00
CA SER A 146 26.20 -8.02 8.08
C SER A 146 26.29 -8.51 6.64
N PRO A 147 27.47 -8.46 5.99
CA PRO A 147 27.62 -9.05 4.67
C PRO A 147 27.55 -10.56 4.88
N LEU A 148 26.35 -11.15 4.86
CA LEU A 148 26.23 -12.57 4.65
C LEU A 148 26.59 -12.81 3.19
N ALA A 149 27.84 -13.25 3.05
CA ALA A 149 28.47 -13.85 1.89
C ALA A 149 27.53 -14.00 0.68
N SER A 150 27.86 -13.22 -0.34
CA SER A 150 27.65 -13.59 -1.74
C SER A 150 28.19 -15.00 -1.97
N SER A 151 27.36 -16.00 -1.73
CA SER A 151 27.44 -17.29 -2.39
C SER A 151 26.34 -17.32 -3.44
N LEU A 152 26.47 -16.40 -4.42
CA LEU A 152 26.25 -16.80 -5.80
C LEU A 152 27.40 -17.73 -6.16
N VAL A 153 27.35 -18.95 -5.61
CA VAL A 153 28.13 -20.03 -6.16
C VAL A 153 27.44 -20.35 -7.47
N ASP A 154 28.15 -20.11 -8.56
CA ASP A 154 27.84 -20.63 -9.88
C ASP A 154 27.39 -22.09 -9.73
N LYS A 155 26.07 -22.32 -9.78
CA LYS A 155 25.53 -23.66 -9.93
C LYS A 155 26.04 -24.15 -11.28
N PRO A 156 26.69 -25.32 -11.37
CA PRO A 156 27.14 -25.84 -12.65
C PRO A 156 25.95 -25.89 -13.62
N ALA A 157 26.13 -25.34 -14.83
CA ALA A 157 25.09 -25.17 -15.84
C ALA A 157 24.27 -26.45 -16.12
N SER A 158 24.88 -27.62 -15.91
CA SER A 158 24.24 -28.94 -16.03
C SER A 158 23.13 -29.21 -15.00
N ALA A 159 23.26 -28.72 -13.76
CA ALA A 159 22.26 -28.90 -12.72
C ALA A 159 21.04 -27.98 -12.92
N SER A 160 21.24 -26.79 -13.49
CA SER A 160 20.13 -25.90 -13.86
C SER A 160 19.33 -26.42 -15.05
N ASP A 161 19.99 -27.04 -16.04
CA ASP A 161 19.31 -27.53 -17.23
C ASP A 161 18.49 -28.80 -16.96
N ALA A 162 18.99 -29.70 -16.10
CA ALA A 162 18.22 -30.86 -15.66
C ALA A 162 16.93 -30.46 -14.92
N LEU A 163 17.01 -29.46 -14.03
CA LEU A 163 15.84 -28.93 -13.32
C LEU A 163 14.84 -28.29 -14.28
N ARG A 164 15.31 -27.48 -15.23
CA ARG A 164 14.46 -26.88 -16.28
C ARG A 164 13.72 -27.93 -17.09
N LEU A 165 14.39 -29.01 -17.49
CA LEU A 165 13.77 -30.12 -18.21
C LEU A 165 12.70 -30.82 -17.36
N GLN A 166 12.93 -31.00 -16.06
CA GLN A 166 11.93 -31.57 -15.15
C GLN A 166 10.71 -30.66 -14.99
N ILE A 167 10.91 -29.36 -14.83
CA ILE A 167 9.82 -28.38 -14.78
C ILE A 167 9.03 -28.39 -16.09
N GLN A 168 9.70 -28.42 -17.24
CA GLN A 168 9.04 -28.49 -18.54
C GLN A 168 8.17 -29.75 -18.68
N ARG A 169 8.66 -30.91 -18.20
CA ARG A 169 7.87 -32.14 -18.14
C ARG A 169 6.65 -32.00 -17.22
N GLN A 170 6.80 -31.34 -16.08
CA GLN A 170 5.69 -31.07 -15.17
C GLN A 170 4.63 -30.18 -15.82
N LEU A 171 5.04 -29.13 -16.55
CA LEU A 171 4.14 -28.24 -17.27
C LEU A 171 3.35 -28.98 -18.37
N LEU A 172 3.98 -29.94 -19.06
CA LEU A 172 3.29 -30.80 -20.03
C LEU A 172 2.20 -31.66 -19.37
N GLN A 173 2.43 -32.16 -18.15
CA GLN A 173 1.41 -32.89 -17.40
C GLN A 173 0.22 -32.00 -17.00
N LEU A 174 0.45 -30.70 -16.83
CA LEU A 174 -0.56 -29.70 -16.50
C LEU A 174 -1.23 -29.06 -17.73
N GLU A 175 -1.03 -29.59 -18.94
CA GLU A 175 -1.57 -28.96 -20.17
C GLU A 175 -3.10 -28.80 -20.13
N LYS A 176 -3.83 -29.78 -19.58
CA LYS A 176 -5.30 -29.71 -19.40
C LYS A 176 -5.73 -28.63 -18.40
N SER A 177 -4.82 -28.30 -17.49
CA SER A 177 -4.98 -27.29 -16.44
C SER A 177 -4.52 -25.89 -16.88
N ARG A 178 -4.10 -25.73 -18.14
CA ARG A 178 -3.77 -24.43 -18.73
C ARG A 178 -5.05 -23.65 -19.05
N LEU A 179 -5.09 -22.41 -18.56
CA LEU A 179 -6.24 -21.50 -18.71
C LEU A 179 -6.02 -20.49 -19.83
N VAL A 180 -4.81 -19.92 -19.90
CA VAL A 180 -4.42 -18.88 -20.86
C VAL A 180 -3.07 -19.27 -21.45
N SER A 181 -2.89 -19.00 -22.75
CA SER A 181 -1.61 -19.13 -23.43
C SER A 181 -1.45 -17.97 -24.40
N THR A 182 -0.28 -17.33 -24.35
CA THR A 182 0.18 -16.31 -25.31
C THR A 182 1.52 -16.75 -25.87
N ASP A 183 2.16 -15.96 -26.73
CA ASP A 183 3.48 -16.31 -27.27
C ASP A 183 4.56 -16.38 -26.18
N THR A 184 4.43 -15.58 -25.12
CA THR A 184 5.46 -15.42 -24.07
C THR A 184 5.07 -16.05 -22.73
N TYR A 185 3.79 -16.11 -22.42
CA TYR A 185 3.31 -16.52 -21.11
C TYR A 185 2.22 -17.59 -21.19
N ASP A 186 2.20 -18.47 -20.21
CA ASP A 186 1.10 -19.40 -19.97
C ASP A 186 0.57 -19.21 -18.55
N VAL A 187 -0.73 -19.39 -18.35
CA VAL A 187 -1.35 -19.37 -17.02
C VAL A 187 -2.00 -20.72 -16.75
N TYR A 188 -1.64 -21.32 -15.63
CA TYR A 188 -2.11 -22.63 -15.19
C TYR A 188 -2.88 -22.51 -13.87
N VAL A 189 -3.74 -23.48 -13.59
CA VAL A 189 -4.34 -23.69 -12.26
C VAL A 189 -4.31 -25.16 -11.88
N ALA A 190 -3.71 -25.53 -10.76
CA ALA A 190 -3.64 -26.95 -10.36
C ALA A 190 -3.70 -27.13 -8.84
N PRO A 191 -4.19 -28.29 -8.35
CA PRO A 191 -4.03 -28.68 -6.95
C PRO A 191 -2.56 -28.79 -6.56
N PHE A 192 -2.24 -28.46 -5.30
CA PHE A 192 -0.86 -28.45 -4.80
C PHE A 192 -0.10 -29.77 -5.02
N GLU A 193 -0.79 -30.91 -4.85
CA GLU A 193 -0.21 -32.25 -5.08
C GLU A 193 0.23 -32.51 -6.53
N GLN A 194 -0.40 -31.84 -7.50
CA GLN A 194 -0.12 -32.00 -8.94
C GLN A 194 0.96 -31.05 -9.44
N LEU A 195 1.43 -30.11 -8.61
CA LEU A 195 2.44 -29.13 -9.01
C LEU A 195 3.85 -29.72 -9.11
N GLY A 196 4.13 -30.85 -8.47
CA GLY A 196 5.48 -31.43 -8.46
C GLY A 196 6.52 -30.41 -7.95
N LEU A 197 7.54 -30.11 -8.77
CA LEU A 197 8.58 -29.12 -8.46
C LEU A 197 8.10 -27.66 -8.61
N LEU A 198 7.00 -27.41 -9.33
CA LEU A 198 6.49 -26.05 -9.53
C LEU A 198 6.02 -25.41 -8.22
N LYS A 199 5.61 -26.20 -7.23
CA LYS A 199 5.21 -25.67 -5.92
C LYS A 199 6.38 -24.97 -5.22
N ASP A 200 7.59 -25.50 -5.37
CA ASP A 200 8.79 -24.94 -4.76
C ASP A 200 9.19 -23.65 -5.49
N GLU A 201 9.10 -23.63 -6.82
CA GLU A 201 9.32 -22.42 -7.63
C GLU A 201 8.31 -21.30 -7.30
N ILE A 202 7.03 -21.66 -7.11
CA ILE A 202 5.99 -20.72 -6.66
C ILE A 202 6.34 -20.18 -5.27
N GLY A 203 6.69 -21.05 -4.33
CA GLY A 203 7.01 -20.66 -2.95
C GLY A 203 8.25 -19.77 -2.85
N VAL A 204 9.30 -20.05 -3.63
CA VAL A 204 10.49 -19.21 -3.72
C VAL A 204 10.17 -17.84 -4.32
N ALA A 205 9.42 -17.80 -5.43
CA ALA A 205 9.03 -16.55 -6.07
C ALA A 205 8.12 -15.71 -5.15
N ARG A 206 7.24 -16.37 -4.40
CA ARG A 206 6.33 -15.75 -3.43
C ARG A 206 7.10 -15.14 -2.26
N GLU A 207 8.04 -15.87 -1.65
CA GLU A 207 8.90 -15.35 -0.59
C GLU A 207 9.76 -14.18 -1.07
N ALA A 208 10.38 -14.29 -2.25
CA ALA A 208 11.16 -13.20 -2.82
C ALA A 208 10.32 -11.92 -2.98
N THR A 209 9.06 -12.08 -3.39
CA THR A 209 8.13 -10.97 -3.57
C THR A 209 7.72 -10.33 -2.25
N PHE A 210 7.26 -11.13 -1.27
CA PHE A 210 6.82 -10.59 0.01
C PHE A 210 7.98 -10.02 0.82
N ARG A 211 9.16 -10.63 0.77
CA ARG A 211 10.37 -10.07 1.39
C ARG A 211 10.74 -8.70 0.82
N ALA A 212 10.63 -8.52 -0.49
CA ALA A 212 10.91 -7.24 -1.13
C ALA A 212 9.95 -6.12 -0.68
N ALA A 213 8.76 -6.47 -0.16
CA ALA A 213 7.78 -5.55 0.42
C ALA A 213 7.81 -5.51 1.96
N GLY A 214 8.81 -6.13 2.61
CA GLY A 214 8.90 -6.19 4.08
C GLY A 214 7.91 -7.14 4.77
N GLU A 215 7.28 -8.04 4.02
CA GLU A 215 6.26 -9.01 4.49
C GLU A 215 6.73 -10.48 4.39
N GLY A 216 7.98 -10.73 4.01
CA GLY A 216 8.51 -12.09 3.85
C GLY A 216 8.56 -12.89 5.15
N THR A 217 8.46 -14.21 5.03
CA THR A 217 8.55 -15.12 6.19
C THR A 217 9.96 -15.20 6.77
N GLY A 218 10.97 -14.82 5.98
CA GLY A 218 12.39 -14.96 6.32
C GLY A 218 12.97 -16.34 5.98
N ASN A 219 12.14 -17.28 5.52
CA ASN A 219 12.57 -18.62 5.10
C ASN A 219 13.08 -18.64 3.64
N SER A 220 13.56 -19.78 3.15
CA SER A 220 13.96 -19.91 1.74
C SER A 220 12.78 -19.95 0.77
N SER A 221 11.57 -20.24 1.25
CA SER A 221 10.35 -20.37 0.47
C SER A 221 9.14 -20.03 1.35
N ASP A 222 8.12 -19.43 0.74
CA ASP A 222 6.83 -19.16 1.36
C ASP A 222 5.88 -20.29 0.94
N ILE A 223 5.83 -21.36 1.74
CA ILE A 223 4.84 -22.43 1.66
C ILE A 223 4.34 -22.65 3.10
N ASP A 224 3.02 -22.58 3.30
CA ASP A 224 2.36 -22.70 4.59
C ASP A 224 1.41 -23.92 4.65
N ARG A 225 0.83 -24.13 5.83
CA ARG A 225 -0.07 -25.27 6.09
C ARG A 225 -1.34 -25.28 5.25
N PHE A 226 -1.72 -24.15 4.66
CA PHE A 226 -2.95 -24.03 3.85
C PHE A 226 -2.69 -24.43 2.39
N ASP A 227 -1.48 -24.26 1.88
CA ASP A 227 -1.18 -24.53 0.46
C ASP A 227 -1.64 -25.91 -0.05
N PRO A 228 -1.54 -27.01 0.72
CA PRO A 228 -2.05 -28.33 0.28
C PRO A 228 -3.57 -28.39 0.05
N HIS A 229 -4.35 -27.46 0.59
CA HIS A 229 -5.82 -27.47 0.53
C HIS A 229 -6.37 -26.59 -0.58
N TYR A 230 -5.50 -25.81 -1.23
CA TYR A 230 -5.88 -24.82 -2.22
C TYR A 230 -5.37 -25.21 -3.61
N LEU A 231 -6.06 -24.71 -4.62
CA LEU A 231 -5.54 -24.65 -5.97
C LEU A 231 -4.52 -23.51 -6.07
N HIS A 232 -3.54 -23.67 -6.95
CA HIS A 232 -2.52 -22.67 -7.23
C HIS A 232 -2.66 -22.24 -8.68
N LEU A 233 -3.03 -20.99 -8.88
CA LEU A 233 -3.02 -20.34 -10.17
C LEU A 233 -1.70 -19.59 -10.32
N PHE A 234 -0.96 -19.82 -11.39
CA PHE A 234 0.33 -19.15 -11.61
C PHE A 234 0.56 -18.83 -13.08
N CYS A 235 1.28 -17.74 -13.31
CA CYS A 235 1.74 -17.33 -14.63
C CYS A 235 3.20 -17.76 -14.82
N TRP A 236 3.49 -18.39 -15.95
CA TRP A 236 4.79 -18.92 -16.32
C TRP A 236 5.36 -18.16 -17.52
N ASP A 237 6.62 -17.72 -17.39
CA ASP A 237 7.38 -17.13 -18.49
C ASP A 237 8.08 -18.24 -19.28
N LYS A 238 7.66 -18.46 -20.52
CA LYS A 238 8.19 -19.52 -21.38
C LYS A 238 9.64 -19.27 -21.79
N GLN A 239 10.01 -18.01 -21.98
CA GLN A 239 11.35 -17.63 -22.42
C GLN A 239 12.36 -17.76 -21.28
N HIS A 240 12.00 -17.27 -20.09
CA HIS A 240 12.90 -17.26 -18.94
C HIS A 240 12.75 -18.48 -18.04
N SER A 241 11.79 -19.37 -18.33
CA SER A 241 11.48 -20.59 -17.57
C SER A 241 11.35 -20.33 -16.08
N ARG A 242 10.47 -19.38 -15.70
CA ARG A 242 10.25 -19.01 -14.31
C ARG A 242 8.83 -18.52 -14.03
N VAL A 243 8.45 -18.55 -12.75
CA VAL A 243 7.18 -18.04 -12.26
C VAL A 243 7.17 -16.50 -12.31
N VAL A 244 6.15 -15.94 -12.94
CA VAL A 244 5.89 -14.50 -13.04
C VAL A 244 5.14 -13.98 -11.82
N GLY A 245 4.20 -14.77 -11.33
CA GLY A 245 3.28 -14.42 -10.25
C GLY A 245 2.20 -15.47 -10.09
N GLY A 246 1.34 -15.32 -9.09
CA GLY A 246 0.30 -16.30 -8.82
C GLY A 246 -0.72 -15.87 -7.77
N TYR A 247 -1.72 -16.74 -7.61
CA TYR A 247 -2.80 -16.67 -6.65
C TYR A 247 -3.02 -18.06 -6.04
N ARG A 248 -3.40 -18.08 -4.77
CA ARG A 248 -3.98 -19.25 -4.12
C ARG A 248 -5.50 -19.17 -4.18
N LEU A 249 -6.17 -20.24 -4.63
CA LEU A 249 -7.62 -20.31 -4.85
C LEU A 249 -8.23 -21.45 -4.03
N GLY A 250 -9.07 -21.11 -3.06
CA GLY A 250 -9.70 -22.06 -2.14
C GLY A 250 -11.15 -22.30 -2.52
N ARG A 251 -11.50 -23.55 -2.81
CA ARG A 251 -12.89 -23.95 -3.01
C ARG A 251 -13.53 -24.14 -1.64
N VAL A 252 -14.15 -23.09 -1.13
CA VAL A 252 -14.46 -22.97 0.31
C VAL A 252 -15.32 -24.12 0.81
N LYS A 253 -16.43 -24.43 0.12
CA LYS A 253 -17.30 -25.55 0.53
C LYS A 253 -16.58 -26.90 0.54
N GLU A 254 -15.69 -27.15 -0.43
CA GLU A 254 -14.91 -28.39 -0.46
C GLU A 254 -13.87 -28.48 0.66
N ILE A 255 -13.21 -27.36 0.97
CA ILE A 255 -12.21 -27.25 2.04
C ILE A 255 -12.88 -27.46 3.41
N VAL A 256 -13.95 -26.71 3.68
CA VAL A 256 -14.71 -26.78 4.93
C VAL A 256 -15.29 -28.17 5.15
N ALA A 257 -15.87 -28.79 4.12
CA ALA A 257 -16.44 -30.13 4.24
C ALA A 257 -15.38 -31.20 4.58
N LYS A 258 -14.13 -31.03 4.16
CA LYS A 258 -13.05 -32.00 4.40
C LYS A 258 -12.33 -31.78 5.72
N GLN A 259 -12.18 -30.54 6.17
CA GLN A 259 -11.23 -30.17 7.23
C GLN A 259 -11.79 -29.20 8.28
N GLY A 260 -13.05 -28.79 8.14
CA GLY A 260 -13.70 -27.81 9.00
C GLY A 260 -13.32 -26.38 8.66
N LEU A 261 -14.01 -25.44 9.29
CA LEU A 261 -13.94 -24.02 8.96
C LEU A 261 -12.53 -23.41 9.11
N ASP A 262 -11.79 -23.79 10.14
CA ASP A 262 -10.47 -23.22 10.47
C ASP A 262 -9.34 -23.60 9.49
N SER A 263 -9.65 -24.44 8.50
CA SER A 263 -8.77 -24.72 7.35
C SER A 263 -8.76 -23.60 6.30
N LEU A 264 -9.65 -22.61 6.41
CA LEU A 264 -9.63 -21.40 5.58
C LEU A 264 -8.60 -20.40 6.10
N TYR A 265 -7.78 -19.82 5.22
CA TYR A 265 -6.79 -18.82 5.62
C TYR A 265 -7.44 -17.57 6.22
N ALA A 266 -8.56 -17.11 5.67
CA ALA A 266 -9.32 -15.97 6.19
C ALA A 266 -9.71 -16.12 7.66
N ARG A 267 -9.89 -17.35 8.17
CA ARG A 267 -10.17 -17.62 9.60
C ARG A 267 -9.03 -17.26 10.54
N THR A 268 -7.81 -17.09 10.01
CA THR A 268 -6.67 -16.57 10.78
C THR A 268 -6.70 -15.06 10.95
N LEU A 269 -7.56 -14.36 10.20
CA LEU A 269 -7.65 -12.91 10.16
C LEU A 269 -9.02 -12.38 10.62
N TYR A 270 -10.08 -13.16 10.38
CA TYR A 270 -11.46 -12.77 10.63
C TYR A 270 -12.25 -13.85 11.38
N ALA A 271 -13.08 -13.42 12.33
CA ALA A 271 -14.13 -14.20 12.94
C ALA A 271 -15.36 -14.22 12.02
N PHE A 272 -15.83 -15.41 11.66
CA PHE A 272 -17.08 -15.71 10.95
C PHE A 272 -17.36 -17.21 11.12
N ASP A 273 -18.59 -17.65 10.88
CA ASP A 273 -19.00 -19.05 11.06
C ASP A 273 -19.48 -19.70 9.76
N GLU A 274 -20.01 -20.91 9.84
CA GLU A 274 -20.58 -21.62 8.68
C GLU A 274 -21.81 -20.92 8.11
N ALA A 275 -22.62 -20.25 8.95
CA ALA A 275 -23.77 -19.48 8.48
C ALA A 275 -23.35 -18.32 7.58
N TYR A 276 -22.22 -17.67 7.90
CA TYR A 276 -21.60 -16.68 7.02
C TYR A 276 -21.19 -17.28 5.67
N ILE A 277 -20.58 -18.46 5.65
CA ILE A 277 -20.18 -19.13 4.40
C ILE A 277 -21.41 -19.52 3.56
N GLU A 278 -22.48 -20.01 4.18
CA GLU A 278 -23.72 -20.32 3.47
C GLU A 278 -24.38 -19.07 2.88
N LYS A 279 -24.31 -17.94 3.58
CA LYS A 279 -24.74 -16.64 3.06
C LYS A 279 -23.98 -16.23 1.80
N LEU A 280 -22.69 -16.55 1.69
CA LEU A 280 -21.88 -16.29 0.50
C LEU A 280 -22.18 -17.24 -0.68
N GLY A 281 -23.03 -18.26 -0.49
CA GLY A 281 -23.42 -19.19 -1.54
C GLY A 281 -22.35 -20.25 -1.80
N ASN A 282 -21.58 -20.12 -2.89
CA ASN A 282 -20.48 -21.04 -3.19
C ASN A 282 -19.21 -20.24 -3.51
N PRO A 283 -18.53 -19.74 -2.47
CA PRO A 283 -17.44 -18.80 -2.66
C PRO A 283 -16.11 -19.48 -3.02
N LEU A 284 -15.26 -18.72 -3.70
CA LEU A 284 -13.82 -18.97 -3.78
C LEU A 284 -13.08 -17.99 -2.86
N GLU A 285 -12.20 -18.53 -2.02
CA GLU A 285 -11.23 -17.72 -1.30
C GLU A 285 -9.99 -17.48 -2.16
N LEU A 286 -9.70 -16.22 -2.47
CA LEU A 286 -8.45 -15.82 -3.11
C LEU A 286 -7.48 -15.25 -2.08
N GLY A 287 -6.21 -15.59 -2.23
CA GLY A 287 -5.20 -15.01 -1.38
C GLY A 287 -3.79 -15.25 -1.90
N ARG A 288 -2.82 -14.79 -1.12
CA ARG A 288 -1.38 -14.94 -1.42
C ARG A 288 -1.04 -14.45 -2.84
N SER A 289 -1.73 -13.41 -3.30
CA SER A 289 -1.52 -12.84 -4.63
C SER A 289 -0.16 -12.17 -4.71
N PHE A 290 0.62 -12.49 -5.73
CA PHE A 290 1.94 -11.89 -5.91
C PHE A 290 2.31 -11.76 -7.39
N VAL A 291 3.13 -10.76 -7.70
CA VAL A 291 3.84 -10.62 -8.97
C VAL A 291 5.31 -10.46 -8.64
N HIS A 292 6.16 -11.31 -9.18
CA HIS A 292 7.60 -11.29 -8.91
C HIS A 292 8.21 -9.92 -9.27
N PRO A 293 9.14 -9.35 -8.47
CA PRO A 293 9.68 -8.00 -8.66
C PRO A 293 10.09 -7.64 -10.09
N ASP A 294 10.74 -8.58 -10.79
CA ASP A 294 11.14 -8.45 -12.20
C ASP A 294 9.98 -8.22 -13.21
N TYR A 295 8.74 -8.34 -12.75
CA TYR A 295 7.52 -8.18 -13.53
C TYR A 295 6.56 -7.10 -12.99
N GLN A 296 6.79 -6.50 -11.81
CA GLN A 296 5.87 -5.57 -11.12
C GLN A 296 5.61 -4.22 -11.82
N ARG A 297 6.20 -3.98 -12.99
CA ARG A 297 5.95 -2.79 -13.82
C ARG A 297 5.59 -3.14 -15.26
N LYS A 298 5.33 -4.43 -15.52
CA LYS A 298 4.92 -4.95 -16.82
C LYS A 298 3.40 -5.16 -16.81
N PRO A 299 2.62 -4.40 -17.60
CA PRO A 299 1.15 -4.47 -17.57
C PRO A 299 0.59 -5.89 -17.77
N ALA A 300 1.29 -6.72 -18.56
CA ALA A 300 0.84 -8.06 -18.92
C ALA A 300 0.75 -9.03 -17.73
N ALA A 301 1.60 -8.88 -16.70
CA ALA A 301 1.68 -9.89 -15.63
C ALA A 301 0.38 -9.98 -14.82
N LEU A 302 -0.11 -8.85 -14.34
CA LEU A 302 -1.35 -8.79 -13.56
C LEU A 302 -2.58 -9.07 -14.44
N ASP A 303 -2.61 -8.53 -15.66
CA ASP A 303 -3.69 -8.80 -16.63
C ASP A 303 -3.86 -10.30 -16.91
N LEU A 304 -2.76 -11.01 -17.16
CA LEU A 304 -2.81 -12.46 -17.43
C LEU A 304 -3.28 -13.28 -16.22
N LEU A 305 -2.86 -12.92 -15.00
CA LEU A 305 -3.34 -13.60 -13.79
C LEU A 305 -4.85 -13.42 -13.63
N TRP A 306 -5.36 -12.20 -13.82
CA TRP A 306 -6.81 -11.93 -13.77
C TRP A 306 -7.59 -12.61 -14.89
N ARG A 307 -7.04 -12.68 -16.11
CA ARG A 307 -7.62 -13.50 -17.19
C ARG A 307 -7.67 -14.98 -16.81
N GLY A 308 -6.64 -15.48 -16.13
CA GLY A 308 -6.64 -16.83 -15.56
C GLY A 308 -7.79 -17.03 -14.58
N VAL A 309 -7.89 -16.18 -13.55
CA VAL A 309 -8.98 -16.24 -12.56
C VAL A 309 -10.34 -16.18 -13.25
N GLY A 310 -10.55 -15.23 -14.16
CA GLY A 310 -11.79 -15.09 -14.92
C GLY A 310 -12.11 -16.31 -15.79
N ARG A 311 -11.11 -16.90 -16.44
CA ARG A 311 -11.29 -18.13 -17.27
C ARG A 311 -11.63 -19.34 -16.41
N TYR A 312 -11.06 -19.44 -15.22
CA TYR A 312 -11.39 -20.49 -14.27
C TYR A 312 -12.85 -20.36 -13.82
N ILE A 313 -13.28 -19.17 -13.38
CA ILE A 313 -14.67 -18.91 -12.97
C ILE A 313 -15.65 -19.14 -14.13
N ALA A 314 -15.32 -18.71 -15.35
CA ALA A 314 -16.17 -18.93 -16.52
C ALA A 314 -16.36 -20.43 -16.86
N LYS A 315 -15.38 -21.29 -16.52
CA LYS A 315 -15.49 -22.75 -16.65
C LYS A 315 -16.22 -23.40 -15.47
N HIS A 316 -16.30 -22.69 -14.35
CA HIS A 316 -16.87 -23.14 -13.08
C HIS A 316 -17.93 -22.15 -12.59
N PRO A 317 -19.07 -22.01 -13.31
CA PRO A 317 -20.11 -21.03 -13.00
C PRO A 317 -20.80 -21.29 -11.66
N GLU A 318 -20.59 -22.46 -11.05
CA GLU A 318 -21.01 -22.76 -9.69
C GLU A 318 -20.38 -21.82 -8.65
N PHE A 319 -19.21 -21.22 -8.93
CA PHE A 319 -18.59 -20.24 -8.03
C PHE A 319 -19.12 -18.84 -8.33
N ASN A 320 -19.88 -18.29 -7.39
CA ASN A 320 -20.62 -17.04 -7.56
C ASN A 320 -20.11 -15.88 -6.70
N PHE A 321 -19.14 -16.14 -5.82
CA PHE A 321 -18.61 -15.15 -4.92
C PHE A 321 -17.09 -15.30 -4.76
N LEU A 322 -16.36 -14.18 -4.73
CA LEU A 322 -14.93 -14.15 -4.47
C LEU A 322 -14.69 -13.36 -3.19
N PHE A 323 -13.94 -13.91 -2.26
CA PHE A 323 -13.48 -13.16 -1.08
C PHE A 323 -12.04 -13.48 -0.75
N GLY A 324 -11.41 -12.67 0.08
CA GLY A 324 -10.02 -12.83 0.42
C GLY A 324 -9.49 -11.65 1.22
N ALA A 325 -8.29 -11.82 1.79
CA ALA A 325 -7.59 -10.74 2.45
C ALA A 325 -6.62 -10.05 1.49
N VAL A 326 -6.54 -8.73 1.60
CA VAL A 326 -5.54 -7.90 0.89
C VAL A 326 -4.64 -7.25 1.94
N SER A 327 -3.33 -7.37 1.76
CA SER A 327 -2.34 -6.71 2.63
C SER A 327 -2.14 -5.25 2.23
N ILE A 328 -1.95 -4.38 3.23
CA ILE A 328 -1.39 -3.05 3.05
C ILE A 328 0.05 -3.11 3.59
N SER A 329 1.03 -2.78 2.74
CA SER A 329 2.46 -2.93 3.04
C SER A 329 2.88 -2.31 4.37
N ASN A 330 3.74 -3.03 5.10
CA ASN A 330 4.39 -2.55 6.32
C ASN A 330 5.42 -1.45 6.06
N GLU A 331 5.79 -1.19 4.80
CA GLU A 331 6.61 -0.03 4.42
C GLU A 331 5.87 1.29 4.64
N HIS A 332 4.54 1.26 4.63
CA HIS A 332 3.73 2.42 4.96
C HIS A 332 3.68 2.66 6.48
N SER A 333 3.69 3.94 6.87
CA SER A 333 3.47 4.32 8.26
C SER A 333 2.07 3.90 8.75
N ASP A 334 1.90 3.67 10.06
CA ASP A 334 0.60 3.33 10.65
C ASP A 334 -0.52 4.31 10.23
N MET A 335 -0.16 5.60 10.15
CA MET A 335 -1.05 6.67 9.72
C MET A 335 -1.47 6.51 8.25
N ALA A 336 -0.53 6.20 7.35
CA ALA A 336 -0.83 5.94 5.96
C ALA A 336 -1.68 4.66 5.79
N ARG A 337 -1.41 3.59 6.56
CA ARG A 337 -2.22 2.37 6.53
C ARG A 337 -3.65 2.63 7.01
N ALA A 338 -3.83 3.42 8.07
CA ALA A 338 -5.15 3.84 8.53
C ALA A 338 -5.92 4.61 7.46
N LEU A 339 -5.27 5.58 6.81
CA LEU A 339 -5.89 6.37 5.74
C LEU A 339 -6.36 5.48 4.57
N ILE A 340 -5.51 4.55 4.12
CA ILE A 340 -5.85 3.62 3.04
C ILE A 340 -7.03 2.74 3.47
N SER A 341 -6.97 2.16 4.67
CA SER A 341 -8.02 1.29 5.20
C SER A 341 -9.37 2.00 5.30
N GLU A 342 -9.41 3.22 5.85
CA GLU A 342 -10.64 3.99 6.00
C GLU A 342 -11.21 4.43 4.66
N CYS A 343 -10.36 4.91 3.75
CA CYS A 343 -10.78 5.26 2.40
C CYS A 343 -11.42 4.07 1.67
N MET A 344 -10.83 2.88 1.81
CA MET A 344 -11.38 1.64 1.25
C MET A 344 -12.73 1.29 1.85
N LEU A 345 -12.88 1.38 3.18
CA LEU A 345 -14.13 1.07 3.87
C LEU A 345 -15.24 2.11 3.59
N GLU A 346 -14.91 3.40 3.49
CA GLU A 346 -15.91 4.43 3.21
C GLU A 346 -16.37 4.42 1.75
N SER A 347 -15.44 4.21 0.80
CA SER A 347 -15.72 4.38 -0.62
C SER A 347 -16.07 3.06 -1.33
N PHE A 348 -15.63 1.92 -0.80
CA PHE A 348 -15.73 0.61 -1.47
C PHE A 348 -16.22 -0.50 -0.53
N GLN A 349 -16.95 -0.15 0.54
CA GLN A 349 -17.59 -1.15 1.40
C GLN A 349 -18.55 -2.06 0.63
N ALA A 350 -18.58 -3.31 1.06
CA ALA A 350 -19.62 -4.26 0.66
C ALA A 350 -20.99 -3.82 1.22
N GLU A 351 -22.06 -4.38 0.64
CA GLU A 351 -23.41 -4.17 1.16
C GLU A 351 -23.52 -4.64 2.62
N GLN A 352 -24.34 -3.94 3.42
CA GLN A 352 -24.43 -4.13 4.87
C GLN A 352 -24.69 -5.58 5.29
N HIS A 353 -25.47 -6.32 4.50
CA HIS A 353 -25.77 -7.73 4.74
C HIS A 353 -24.52 -8.63 4.79
N TYR A 354 -23.44 -8.27 4.09
CA TYR A 354 -22.17 -9.03 4.10
C TYR A 354 -21.26 -8.66 5.28
N LEU A 355 -21.55 -7.58 6.01
CA LEU A 355 -20.68 -7.05 7.07
C LEU A 355 -21.08 -7.50 8.48
N GLN A 356 -22.31 -7.96 8.69
CA GLN A 356 -22.87 -8.20 10.04
C GLN A 356 -22.31 -9.45 10.75
N ASP A 357 -21.81 -10.43 10.01
CA ASP A 357 -21.37 -11.73 10.56
C ASP A 357 -19.89 -12.02 10.27
N VAL A 358 -19.10 -10.95 10.10
CA VAL A 358 -17.65 -11.03 9.90
C VAL A 358 -16.95 -9.91 10.65
N GLU A 359 -15.99 -10.25 11.49
CA GLU A 359 -15.24 -9.27 12.30
C GLU A 359 -13.73 -9.55 12.22
N PRO A 360 -12.87 -8.51 12.16
CA PRO A 360 -11.43 -8.71 12.22
C PRO A 360 -11.01 -9.21 13.60
N LEU A 361 -10.15 -10.23 13.65
CA LEU A 361 -9.61 -10.76 14.92
C LEU A 361 -8.65 -9.76 15.60
N ALA A 362 -7.96 -8.94 14.81
CA ALA A 362 -7.05 -7.91 15.27
C ALA A 362 -7.28 -6.61 14.47
N PRO A 363 -8.24 -5.76 14.87
CA PRO A 363 -8.52 -4.50 14.17
C PRO A 363 -7.33 -3.54 14.24
N LEU A 364 -7.13 -2.75 13.17
CA LEU A 364 -6.10 -1.72 13.12
C LEU A 364 -6.51 -0.51 13.97
N GLU A 365 -5.84 -0.31 15.11
CA GLU A 365 -6.04 0.87 15.96
C GLU A 365 -4.93 1.90 15.75
N VAL A 366 -5.29 3.09 15.25
CA VAL A 366 -4.35 4.20 15.05
C VAL A 366 -4.88 5.46 15.72
N SER A 367 -4.11 6.03 16.64
CA SER A 367 -4.48 7.25 17.35
C SER A 367 -3.91 8.51 16.69
N GLY A 368 -4.58 9.64 16.88
CA GLY A 368 -4.05 10.94 16.46
C GLY A 368 -4.16 11.23 14.96
N LYS A 369 -5.12 10.60 14.27
CA LYS A 369 -5.45 10.86 12.86
C LYS A 369 -5.66 12.35 12.58
N ALA A 370 -5.22 12.78 11.41
CA ALA A 370 -5.31 14.18 10.98
C ALA A 370 -6.67 14.51 10.35
N TRP A 371 -7.37 13.48 9.87
CA TRP A 371 -8.74 13.48 9.35
C TRP A 371 -9.69 12.87 10.39
N ASP A 372 -10.99 13.06 10.17
CA ASP A 372 -12.07 12.52 11.01
C ASP A 372 -12.64 11.27 10.38
#